data_AF-A0A427YW66-F1
#
_entry.id   AF-A0A427YW66-F1
#
_cell.length_a   1.000
_cell.length_b   1.000
_cell.length_c   1.000
_cell.angle_alpha   90.00
_cell.angle_beta   90.00
_cell.angle_gamma   90.00
#
_symmetry.space_group_name_H-M   'P 1'
#
loop_
_entity.id
_entity.type
_entity.pdbx_description
1 polymer ?
#
loop_
_entity_poly.entity_id
_entity_poly.type
_entity_poly.pdbx_seq_one_letter_code
_entity_poly.pdbx_strand_id
1 'polypeptide(L)'
;MRLSLSILPLLFAPLVAAYATHPAPRNLTARAHSTHLDARAKTSSCAGLYTRNQVTCECNPGLIDPGKPKKECTCPDYPNTEVLITEVIYDDSTGTISFGSSCICLGAGQVYDDTQDICECEPGYTGKRSNKNVLTCSRKGSITTTTTTVHTTTTVHTSSTVHTSSTVHTSSTVHTSSSSSTSSSASSTPTHNMSRKKKSLDEAIEIRKRDGVRDHSRQLERALECTASEQACERDGQYICTDTLSSLSTCGGCETMAMDCSALPGINTVHCSNGQCSIDSCQRGWTMQSTSFVNLPQLCTPNSKKIVTTFP
;
A
#
# COMPACT_ATOMS: atom_id res chain seq x y z
N MET A 1 55.80 -19.92 -0.36
CA MET A 1 55.28 -20.65 -1.54
C MET A 1 54.49 -19.66 -2.38
N ARG A 2 54.98 -19.35 -3.59
CA ARG A 2 54.36 -18.38 -4.51
C ARG A 2 53.42 -19.15 -5.44
N LEU A 3 52.11 -18.92 -5.35
CA LEU A 3 51.14 -19.40 -6.34
C LEU A 3 50.94 -18.31 -7.40
N SER A 4 51.43 -18.59 -8.60
CA SER A 4 51.15 -17.84 -9.83
C SER A 4 49.81 -18.29 -10.41
N LEU A 5 48.81 -17.41 -10.43
CA LEU A 5 47.52 -17.66 -11.09
C LEU A 5 47.60 -17.17 -12.54
N SER A 6 47.51 -18.11 -13.48
CA SER A 6 47.47 -17.86 -14.92
C SER A 6 46.15 -17.22 -15.34
N ILE A 7 46.26 -16.15 -16.14
CA ILE A 7 45.17 -15.42 -16.76
C ILE A 7 44.76 -16.14 -18.06
N LEU A 8 43.52 -16.63 -18.14
CA LEU A 8 42.91 -17.12 -19.38
C LEU A 8 42.22 -15.94 -20.10
N PRO A 9 42.52 -15.66 -21.39
CA PRO A 9 41.78 -14.67 -22.16
C PRO A 9 40.52 -15.33 -22.75
N LEU A 10 39.35 -14.85 -22.32
CA LEU A 10 38.07 -15.17 -22.95
C LEU A 10 37.93 -14.37 -24.26
N LEU A 11 37.95 -15.11 -25.37
CA LEU A 11 37.64 -14.63 -26.72
C LEU A 11 36.17 -14.22 -26.81
N PHE A 12 35.91 -12.93 -27.00
CA PHE A 12 34.62 -12.42 -27.46
C PHE A 12 34.54 -12.59 -28.99
N ALA A 13 33.62 -13.44 -29.44
CA ALA A 13 33.21 -13.50 -30.85
C ALA A 13 32.08 -12.50 -31.11
N PRO A 14 32.11 -11.70 -32.19
CA PRO A 14 31.02 -10.81 -32.56
C PRO A 14 29.92 -11.60 -33.28
N LEU A 15 28.72 -11.61 -32.69
CA LEU A 15 27.48 -12.01 -33.36
C LEU A 15 27.13 -10.97 -34.43
N VAL A 16 27.36 -11.34 -35.69
CA VAL A 16 26.90 -10.58 -36.86
C VAL A 16 25.39 -10.81 -37.02
N ALA A 17 24.62 -9.75 -36.82
CA ALA A 17 23.18 -9.74 -37.07
C ALA A 17 22.90 -9.89 -38.56
N ALA A 18 22.22 -10.97 -38.94
CA ALA A 18 21.67 -11.14 -40.28
C ALA A 18 20.38 -10.31 -40.40
N TYR A 19 20.44 -9.22 -41.16
CA TYR A 19 19.26 -8.47 -41.60
C TYR A 19 18.50 -9.30 -42.63
N ALA A 20 17.34 -9.81 -42.24
CA ALA A 20 16.39 -10.42 -43.16
C ALA A 20 15.71 -9.32 -44.00
N THR A 21 15.95 -9.34 -45.30
CA THR A 21 15.28 -8.50 -46.29
C THR A 21 13.82 -8.92 -46.45
N HIS A 22 12.88 -8.02 -46.13
CA HIS A 22 11.46 -8.19 -46.42
C HIS A 22 11.19 -8.17 -47.94
N PRO A 23 10.41 -9.13 -48.49
CA PRO A 23 9.88 -9.01 -49.83
C PRO A 23 8.70 -8.03 -49.87
N ALA A 24 8.70 -7.17 -50.89
CA ALA A 24 7.65 -6.21 -51.19
C ALA A 24 6.28 -6.88 -51.42
N PRO A 25 5.16 -6.26 -50.98
CA PRO A 25 3.83 -6.79 -51.23
C PRO A 25 3.44 -6.62 -52.72
N ARG A 26 2.97 -7.71 -53.32
CA ARG A 26 2.38 -7.74 -54.66
C ARG A 26 1.02 -7.04 -54.62
N ASN A 27 0.84 -6.07 -55.52
CA ASN A 27 -0.43 -5.47 -55.90
C ASN A 27 -1.33 -6.56 -56.53
N LEU A 28 -2.35 -7.00 -55.78
CA LEU A 28 -3.45 -7.80 -56.29
C LEU A 28 -4.72 -6.94 -56.26
N THR A 29 -5.02 -6.37 -57.41
CA THR A 29 -6.28 -5.69 -57.74
C THR A 29 -7.42 -6.71 -57.75
N ALA A 30 -7.96 -7.03 -56.57
CA ALA A 30 -9.25 -7.69 -56.44
C ALA A 30 -10.36 -6.63 -56.48
N ARG A 31 -11.01 -6.53 -57.64
CA ARG A 31 -12.22 -5.75 -57.87
C ARG A 31 -13.40 -6.44 -57.16
N ALA A 32 -13.56 -6.18 -55.87
CA ALA A 32 -14.77 -6.53 -55.14
C ALA A 32 -15.78 -5.37 -55.26
N HIS A 33 -16.97 -5.69 -55.75
CA HIS A 33 -18.13 -4.81 -55.77
C HIS A 33 -18.45 -4.38 -54.33
N SER A 34 -18.12 -3.13 -54.00
CA SER A 34 -18.48 -2.47 -52.74
C SER A 34 -19.94 -2.01 -52.84
N THR A 35 -20.86 -2.81 -52.32
CA THR A 35 -22.20 -2.34 -51.97
C THR A 35 -22.10 -1.54 -50.68
N HIS A 36 -21.93 -0.24 -50.84
CA HIS A 36 -22.46 0.85 -50.03
C HIS A 36 -23.24 0.45 -48.74
N LEU A 37 -22.51 0.09 -47.69
CA LEU A 37 -22.98 0.17 -46.30
C LEU A 37 -22.28 1.39 -45.69
N ASP A 38 -22.87 2.56 -45.92
CA ASP A 38 -22.57 3.80 -45.22
C ASP A 38 -23.09 3.73 -43.77
N ALA A 39 -22.66 2.71 -43.03
CA ALA A 39 -22.66 2.75 -41.58
C ALA A 39 -21.36 3.44 -41.19
N ARG A 40 -21.35 4.77 -41.30
CA ARG A 40 -20.38 5.62 -40.61
C ARG A 40 -20.63 5.40 -39.12
N ALA A 41 -20.11 4.29 -38.59
CA ALA A 41 -20.10 3.97 -37.19
C ALA A 41 -19.43 5.18 -36.53
N LYS A 42 -20.26 6.04 -35.95
CA LYS A 42 -19.82 6.92 -34.88
C LYS A 42 -19.23 5.96 -33.88
N THR A 43 -17.92 5.78 -33.93
CA THR A 43 -17.14 5.25 -32.83
C THR A 43 -17.49 6.18 -31.69
N SER A 44 -18.47 5.76 -30.88
CA SER A 44 -18.81 6.36 -29.61
C SER A 44 -17.61 6.10 -28.74
N SER A 45 -16.58 6.89 -28.96
CA SER A 45 -15.29 6.74 -28.32
C SER A 45 -15.48 7.21 -26.89
N CYS A 46 -15.94 6.28 -26.06
CA CYS A 46 -15.88 6.39 -24.62
C CYS A 46 -14.47 6.09 -24.10
N ALA A 47 -13.48 6.15 -25.00
CA ALA A 47 -12.07 6.16 -24.66
C ALA A 47 -11.77 7.30 -23.68
N GLY A 48 -11.14 6.95 -22.57
CA GLY A 48 -10.83 7.88 -21.48
C GLY A 48 -11.95 8.05 -20.45
N LEU A 49 -13.09 7.36 -20.58
CA LEU A 49 -14.16 7.36 -19.58
C LEU A 49 -14.09 6.10 -18.70
N TYR A 50 -14.49 6.23 -17.43
CA TYR A 50 -14.61 5.14 -16.45
C TYR A 50 -15.81 4.23 -16.75
N THR A 51 -15.74 3.53 -17.88
CA THR A 51 -16.82 2.69 -18.41
C THR A 51 -16.43 1.23 -18.40
N ARG A 52 -17.38 0.38 -18.00
CA ARG A 52 -17.26 -1.09 -18.03
C ARG A 52 -17.30 -1.62 -19.46
N ASN A 53 -17.99 -0.92 -20.35
CA ASN A 53 -18.19 -1.33 -21.74
C ASN A 53 -17.93 -0.15 -22.67
N GLN A 54 -16.87 -0.23 -23.47
CA GLN A 54 -16.47 0.85 -24.39
C GLN A 54 -17.45 1.09 -25.54
N VAL A 55 -18.32 0.11 -25.85
CA VAL A 55 -19.33 0.22 -26.91
C VAL A 55 -20.59 0.91 -26.39
N THR A 56 -21.10 0.49 -25.24
CA THR A 56 -22.33 1.04 -24.64
C THR A 56 -22.08 2.27 -23.77
N CYS A 57 -20.83 2.49 -23.35
CA CYS A 57 -20.42 3.51 -22.38
C CYS A 57 -21.09 3.36 -21.02
N GLU A 58 -21.42 2.12 -20.65
CA GLU A 58 -21.98 1.81 -19.34
C GLU A 58 -20.93 2.03 -18.25
N CYS A 59 -21.28 2.77 -17.19
CA CYS A 59 -20.36 3.08 -16.11
C CYS A 59 -19.96 1.83 -15.30
N ASN A 60 -18.78 1.89 -14.67
CA ASN A 60 -18.37 0.84 -13.72
C ASN A 60 -19.35 0.74 -12.53
N PRO A 61 -19.46 -0.42 -11.86
CA PRO A 61 -20.24 -0.55 -10.63
C PRO A 61 -19.85 0.54 -9.61
N GLY A 62 -20.85 1.16 -8.97
CA GLY A 62 -20.68 2.27 -8.04
C GLY A 62 -20.60 3.66 -8.70
N LEU A 63 -20.58 3.75 -10.03
CA LEU A 63 -20.64 5.02 -10.76
C LEU A 63 -21.99 5.18 -11.48
N ILE A 64 -22.44 6.42 -11.62
CA ILE A 64 -23.68 6.78 -12.32
C ILE A 64 -23.38 7.62 -13.57
N ASP A 65 -24.20 7.45 -14.61
CA ASP A 65 -24.19 8.32 -15.79
C ASP A 65 -25.08 9.55 -15.48
N PRO A 66 -24.52 10.77 -15.36
CA PRO A 66 -25.30 11.98 -15.08
C PRO A 66 -26.19 12.40 -16.26
N GLY A 67 -26.11 11.71 -17.40
CA GLY A 67 -26.91 11.96 -18.59
C GLY A 67 -26.33 13.07 -19.48
N LYS A 68 -27.04 13.36 -20.58
CA LYS A 68 -26.59 14.36 -21.56
C LYS A 68 -26.58 15.77 -20.95
N PRO A 69 -25.59 16.63 -21.28
CA PRO A 69 -24.68 16.52 -22.43
C PRO A 69 -23.31 15.86 -22.13
N LYS A 70 -22.98 15.54 -20.88
CA LYS A 70 -21.67 14.98 -20.50
C LYS A 70 -21.80 13.50 -20.14
N LYS A 71 -21.22 12.62 -20.96
CA LYS A 71 -21.13 11.18 -20.68
C LYS A 71 -19.95 10.87 -19.76
N GLU A 72 -19.76 11.62 -18.68
CA GLU A 72 -18.68 11.33 -17.74
C GLU A 72 -19.27 10.62 -16.54
N CYS A 73 -18.86 9.38 -16.29
CA CYS A 73 -19.32 8.61 -15.15
C CYS A 73 -18.89 9.32 -13.86
N THR A 74 -19.86 9.62 -13.00
CA THR A 74 -19.64 10.33 -11.73
C THR A 74 -20.03 9.46 -10.55
N CYS A 75 -19.42 9.71 -9.41
CA CYS A 75 -19.87 9.13 -8.15
C CYS A 75 -21.27 9.66 -7.76
N PRO A 76 -22.11 8.84 -7.11
CA PRO A 76 -23.49 9.21 -6.76
C PRO A 76 -23.63 10.46 -5.87
N ASP A 77 -22.72 10.67 -4.91
CA ASP A 77 -22.76 11.84 -4.00
C ASP A 77 -21.94 13.03 -4.51
N TYR A 78 -21.80 13.18 -5.83
CA TYR A 78 -21.24 14.39 -6.43
C TYR A 78 -22.03 15.63 -5.97
N PRO A 79 -21.37 16.74 -5.57
CA PRO A 79 -19.95 17.06 -5.74
C PRO A 79 -19.05 16.73 -4.53
N ASN A 80 -19.47 15.89 -3.59
CA ASN A 80 -18.67 15.54 -2.40
C ASN A 80 -17.59 14.49 -2.68
N THR A 81 -17.71 13.82 -3.81
CA THR A 81 -16.89 12.67 -4.18
C THR A 81 -16.10 12.92 -5.46
N GLU A 82 -14.94 12.29 -5.57
CA GLU A 82 -14.21 12.11 -6.82
C GLU A 82 -13.97 10.62 -7.11
N VAL A 83 -13.78 10.30 -8.39
CA VAL A 83 -13.47 8.94 -8.83
C VAL A 83 -11.95 8.72 -8.69
N LEU A 84 -11.56 7.77 -7.84
CA LEU A 84 -10.19 7.32 -7.68
C LEU A 84 -9.97 6.05 -8.52
N ILE A 85 -8.92 6.06 -9.35
CA ILE A 85 -8.46 4.86 -10.04
C ILE A 85 -7.64 4.03 -9.06
N THR A 86 -8.16 2.89 -8.64
CA THR A 86 -7.53 2.04 -7.62
C THR A 86 -6.64 0.96 -8.22
N GLU A 87 -6.98 0.48 -9.42
CA GLU A 87 -6.28 -0.65 -10.03
C GLU A 87 -6.26 -0.53 -11.56
N VAL A 88 -5.16 -0.95 -12.18
CA VAL A 88 -5.04 -1.11 -13.63
C VAL A 88 -4.83 -2.59 -13.90
N ILE A 89 -5.85 -3.25 -14.44
CA ILE A 89 -5.83 -4.67 -14.77
C ILE A 89 -5.58 -4.80 -16.27
N TYR A 90 -4.46 -5.43 -16.64
CA TYR A 90 -4.14 -5.77 -18.02
C TYR A 90 -4.57 -7.20 -18.32
N ASP A 91 -5.44 -7.39 -19.31
CA ASP A 91 -5.81 -8.71 -19.80
C ASP A 91 -5.00 -9.04 -21.06
N ASP A 92 -3.96 -9.86 -20.90
CA ASP A 92 -3.06 -10.30 -21.98
C ASP A 92 -3.81 -11.01 -23.12
N SER A 93 -4.95 -11.66 -22.84
CA SER A 93 -5.68 -12.45 -23.83
C SER A 93 -6.47 -11.59 -24.80
N THR A 94 -6.98 -10.45 -24.31
CA THR A 94 -7.76 -9.50 -25.10
C THR A 94 -6.97 -8.26 -25.49
N GLY A 95 -5.79 -8.05 -24.87
CA GLY A 95 -5.02 -6.82 -24.99
C GLY A 95 -5.75 -5.60 -24.43
N THR A 96 -6.73 -5.81 -23.54
CA THR A 96 -7.55 -4.73 -22.98
C THR A 96 -7.05 -4.29 -21.61
N ILE A 97 -7.18 -2.99 -21.36
CA ILE A 97 -6.86 -2.37 -20.07
C ILE A 97 -8.19 -2.09 -19.37
N SER A 98 -8.40 -2.71 -18.23
CA SER A 98 -9.53 -2.43 -17.34
C SER A 98 -9.06 -1.60 -16.16
N PHE A 99 -9.82 -0.57 -15.81
CA PHE A 99 -9.53 0.29 -14.66
C PHE A 99 -10.51 -0.03 -13.53
N GLY A 100 -9.99 -0.44 -12.38
CA GLY A 100 -10.71 -0.42 -11.12
C GLY A 100 -10.93 1.03 -10.69
N SER A 101 -12.17 1.38 -10.37
CA SER A 101 -12.56 2.71 -9.93
C SER A 101 -13.33 2.63 -8.63
N SER A 102 -13.05 3.52 -7.69
CA SER A 102 -13.77 3.68 -6.42
C SER A 102 -14.08 5.15 -6.18
N CYS A 103 -15.10 5.43 -5.38
CA CYS A 103 -15.48 6.78 -4.99
C CYS A 103 -14.81 7.15 -3.67
N ILE A 104 -14.18 8.33 -3.63
CA ILE A 104 -13.57 8.87 -2.40
C ILE A 104 -14.16 10.24 -2.09
N CYS A 105 -14.28 10.56 -0.80
CA CYS A 105 -14.79 11.86 -0.34
C CYS A 105 -13.69 12.94 -0.36
N LEU A 106 -14.05 14.15 -0.79
CA LEU A 106 -13.12 15.26 -0.98
C LEU A 106 -12.82 16.03 0.32
N GLY A 107 -13.71 16.00 1.32
CA GLY A 107 -13.55 16.79 2.54
C GLY A 107 -12.77 16.07 3.64
N ALA A 108 -11.99 16.82 4.42
CA ALA A 108 -11.29 16.28 5.59
C ALA A 108 -12.26 15.72 6.64
N GLY A 109 -11.93 14.54 7.18
CA GLY A 109 -12.78 13.83 8.14
C GLY A 109 -14.07 13.30 7.51
N GLN A 110 -14.05 13.01 6.21
CA GLN A 110 -15.14 12.32 5.49
C GLN A 110 -14.73 10.90 5.14
N VAL A 111 -15.72 10.02 5.12
CA VAL A 111 -15.61 8.63 4.66
C VAL A 111 -16.75 8.34 3.69
N TYR A 112 -16.47 7.59 2.63
CA TYR A 112 -17.48 7.19 1.66
C TYR A 112 -18.14 5.89 2.14
N ASP A 113 -19.48 5.88 2.22
CA ASP A 113 -20.27 4.68 2.54
C ASP A 113 -20.77 4.05 1.23
N ASP A 114 -20.12 2.97 0.80
CA ASP A 114 -20.48 2.20 -0.39
C ASP A 114 -21.88 1.57 -0.32
N THR A 115 -22.48 1.43 0.87
CA THR A 115 -23.83 0.86 1.02
C THR A 115 -24.94 1.87 0.76
N GLN A 116 -24.65 3.14 1.05
CA GLN A 116 -25.58 4.26 0.87
C GLN A 116 -25.21 5.15 -0.31
N ASP A 117 -24.08 4.86 -0.95
CA ASP A 117 -23.48 5.64 -2.03
C ASP A 117 -23.25 7.12 -1.64
N ILE A 118 -22.94 7.42 -0.38
CA ILE A 118 -22.93 8.77 0.18
C ILE A 118 -21.66 9.07 1.00
N CYS A 119 -21.17 10.32 0.98
CA CYS A 119 -20.16 10.75 1.94
C CYS A 119 -20.79 11.04 3.30
N GLU A 120 -20.16 10.52 4.34
CA GLU A 120 -20.47 10.79 5.74
C GLU A 120 -19.25 11.37 6.47
N CYS A 121 -19.48 11.93 7.66
CA CYS A 121 -18.38 12.38 8.50
C CYS A 121 -17.85 11.23 9.37
N GLU A 122 -16.53 11.15 9.51
CA GLU A 122 -15.88 10.18 10.39
C GLU A 122 -16.34 10.31 11.86
N PRO A 123 -16.24 9.22 12.64
CA PRO A 123 -16.48 9.27 14.08
C PRO A 123 -15.71 10.41 14.76
N GLY A 124 -16.43 11.28 15.48
CA GLY A 124 -15.85 12.45 16.15
C GLY A 124 -15.98 13.77 15.36
N TYR A 125 -16.51 13.72 14.14
CA TYR A 125 -16.86 14.90 13.36
C TYR A 125 -18.38 15.16 13.38
N THR A 126 -18.77 16.38 13.00
CA THR A 126 -20.15 16.82 12.78
C THR A 126 -20.28 17.35 11.36
N GLY A 127 -21.25 16.82 10.62
CA GLY A 127 -21.51 17.22 9.25
C GLY A 127 -22.51 18.35 9.13
N LYS A 128 -22.29 19.24 8.18
CA LYS A 128 -23.29 20.19 7.67
C LYS A 128 -23.27 20.13 6.15
N ARG A 129 -24.44 20.01 5.52
CA ARG A 129 -24.59 20.13 4.07
C ARG A 129 -24.99 21.55 3.69
N SER A 130 -24.29 22.11 2.72
CA SER A 130 -24.63 23.39 2.09
C SER A 130 -25.88 23.26 1.22
N ASN A 131 -26.47 24.38 0.81
CA ASN A 131 -27.58 24.45 -0.15
C ASN A 131 -27.23 23.83 -1.53
N LYS A 132 -25.94 23.66 -1.83
CA LYS A 132 -25.43 22.97 -3.02
C LYS A 132 -25.14 21.47 -2.79
N ASN A 133 -25.68 20.89 -1.71
CA ASN A 133 -25.42 19.52 -1.27
C ASN A 133 -23.94 19.23 -0.92
N VAL A 134 -23.10 20.26 -0.71
CA VAL A 134 -21.70 20.08 -0.32
C VAL A 134 -21.61 19.75 1.16
N LEU A 135 -21.10 18.58 1.52
CA LEU A 135 -20.84 18.15 2.89
C LEU A 135 -19.56 18.80 3.42
N THR A 136 -19.64 19.36 4.62
CA THR A 136 -18.49 19.85 5.37
C THR A 136 -18.50 19.22 6.75
N CYS A 137 -17.39 18.57 7.12
CA CYS A 137 -17.22 17.95 8.41
C CYS A 137 -16.35 18.84 9.30
N SER A 138 -16.81 19.13 10.50
CA SER A 138 -16.04 19.84 11.52
C SER A 138 -15.86 18.93 12.72
N ARG A 139 -14.64 18.81 13.22
CA ARG A 139 -14.35 18.04 14.44
C ARG A 139 -15.28 18.57 15.53
N LYS A 140 -16.02 17.68 16.21
CA LYS A 140 -16.80 18.07 17.39
C LYS A 140 -15.82 18.80 18.28
N GLY A 141 -16.05 20.10 18.50
CA GLY A 141 -15.18 20.90 19.36
C GLY A 141 -14.94 20.05 20.59
N SER A 142 -13.67 19.79 20.91
CA SER A 142 -13.29 18.93 22.01
C SER A 142 -13.93 19.50 23.26
N ILE A 143 -15.16 19.09 23.54
CA ILE A 143 -15.78 19.25 24.83
C ILE A 143 -14.82 18.40 25.65
N THR A 144 -13.94 19.07 26.37
CA THR A 144 -13.21 18.47 27.47
C THR A 144 -14.32 17.94 28.37
N THR A 145 -14.71 16.69 28.15
CA THR A 145 -15.59 15.97 29.04
C THR A 145 -14.74 15.83 30.29
N THR A 146 -14.81 16.84 31.16
CA THR A 146 -14.43 16.69 32.54
C THR A 146 -15.34 15.57 33.02
N THR A 147 -14.80 14.35 33.01
CA THR A 147 -15.44 13.20 33.64
C THR A 147 -15.51 13.54 35.11
N THR A 148 -16.58 14.23 35.50
CA THR A 148 -16.93 14.37 36.90
C THR A 148 -17.34 12.98 37.33
N THR A 149 -16.36 12.17 37.74
CA THR A 149 -16.58 10.94 38.48
C THR A 149 -17.35 11.34 39.73
N VAL A 150 -18.67 11.24 39.67
CA VAL A 150 -19.50 11.26 40.87
C VAL A 150 -19.14 9.96 41.59
N HIS A 151 -18.24 10.08 42.57
CA HIS A 151 -18.05 9.05 43.57
C HIS A 151 -19.34 8.94 44.36
N THR A 152 -20.26 8.08 43.92
CA THR A 152 -21.26 7.53 44.82
C THR A 152 -20.52 6.61 45.77
N THR A 153 -20.18 7.12 46.95
CA THR A 153 -19.71 6.31 48.08
C THR A 153 -20.86 5.42 48.55
N THR A 154 -21.00 4.25 47.93
CA THR A 154 -21.69 3.14 48.56
C THR A 154 -20.72 2.44 49.48
N THR A 155 -20.88 2.70 50.78
CA THR A 155 -20.25 1.95 51.87
C THR A 155 -20.73 0.50 51.81
N VAL A 156 -19.95 -0.36 51.16
CA VAL A 156 -20.17 -1.81 51.22
C VAL A 156 -19.38 -2.35 52.40
N HIS A 157 -20.12 -2.84 53.40
CA HIS A 157 -19.54 -3.58 54.51
C HIS A 157 -18.79 -4.81 53.99
N THR A 158 -17.55 -4.91 54.44
CA THR A 158 -16.65 -6.05 54.34
C THR A 158 -17.28 -7.30 54.96
N SER A 159 -17.25 -8.40 54.21
CA SER A 159 -17.17 -9.74 54.79
C SER A 159 -16.15 -10.53 53.98
N SER A 160 -15.04 -10.76 54.65
CA SER A 160 -13.83 -11.45 54.22
C SER A 160 -14.12 -12.92 53.94
N THR A 161 -13.62 -13.46 52.84
CA THR A 161 -13.06 -14.82 52.81
C THR A 161 -11.98 -14.87 51.74
N VAL A 162 -10.73 -14.84 52.18
CA VAL A 162 -9.55 -15.06 51.35
C VAL A 162 -9.35 -16.57 51.24
N HIS A 163 -9.50 -17.12 50.04
CA HIS A 163 -8.85 -18.38 49.68
C HIS A 163 -7.71 -18.08 48.72
N THR A 164 -6.50 -18.10 49.28
CA THR A 164 -5.23 -18.15 48.58
C THR A 164 -5.04 -19.55 47.99
N SER A 165 -5.14 -19.65 46.67
CA SER A 165 -4.58 -20.75 45.90
C SER A 165 -3.81 -20.17 44.72
N SER A 166 -2.52 -19.94 44.97
CA SER A 166 -1.53 -19.57 43.98
C SER A 166 -1.10 -20.82 43.19
N THR A 167 -1.38 -20.85 41.89
CA THR A 167 -0.63 -21.70 40.95
C THR A 167 -0.25 -20.85 39.75
N VAL A 168 0.90 -20.21 39.85
CA VAL A 168 1.55 -19.52 38.72
C VAL A 168 2.39 -20.56 38.00
N HIS A 169 1.97 -20.95 36.80
CA HIS A 169 2.86 -21.60 35.85
C HIS A 169 3.66 -20.53 35.11
N THR A 170 4.87 -20.26 35.59
CA THR A 170 5.93 -19.59 34.82
C THR A 170 6.62 -20.62 33.94
N SER A 171 6.26 -20.65 32.66
CA SER A 171 7.09 -21.21 31.60
C SER A 171 6.71 -20.60 30.26
N SER A 172 7.41 -19.53 29.86
CA SER A 172 7.67 -19.19 28.47
C SER A 172 8.95 -18.35 28.42
N THR A 173 10.05 -19.05 28.15
CA THR A 173 11.36 -18.48 27.83
C THR A 173 11.22 -17.65 26.56
N VAL A 174 11.27 -16.33 26.68
CA VAL A 174 11.46 -15.44 25.54
C VAL A 174 12.93 -15.51 25.17
N HIS A 175 13.25 -16.09 24.01
CA HIS A 175 14.54 -15.90 23.39
C HIS A 175 14.61 -14.46 22.90
N THR A 176 15.16 -13.59 23.74
CA THR A 176 15.66 -12.28 23.33
C THR A 176 16.91 -12.53 22.49
N SER A 177 16.73 -12.75 21.20
CA SER A 177 17.79 -12.69 20.22
C SER A 177 18.20 -11.23 20.06
N SER A 178 18.99 -10.70 20.99
CA SER A 178 19.75 -9.48 20.77
C SER A 178 20.80 -9.77 19.71
N SER A 179 20.43 -9.58 18.45
CA SER A 179 21.36 -9.38 17.34
C SER A 179 22.02 -8.01 17.52
N SER A 180 22.99 -7.96 18.44
CA SER A 180 24.00 -6.91 18.48
C SER A 180 24.85 -7.04 17.22
N SER A 181 24.47 -6.31 16.17
CA SER A 181 25.33 -6.00 15.03
C SER A 181 26.50 -5.17 15.56
N THR A 182 27.53 -5.89 15.99
CA THR A 182 28.83 -5.34 16.35
C THR A 182 29.51 -5.00 15.03
N SER A 183 29.24 -3.80 14.51
CA SER A 183 29.95 -3.20 13.39
C SER A 183 31.40 -3.00 13.80
N SER A 184 32.21 -4.03 13.53
CA SER A 184 33.66 -3.97 13.66
C SER A 184 34.20 -3.05 12.56
N SER A 185 34.28 -1.77 12.85
CA SER A 185 35.00 -0.79 12.04
C SER A 185 36.51 -1.06 12.16
N ALA A 186 37.01 -1.95 11.29
CA ALA A 186 38.45 -2.15 11.13
C ALA A 186 39.05 -0.91 10.46
N SER A 187 39.93 -0.27 11.22
CA SER A 187 40.83 0.81 10.87
C SER A 187 41.42 0.67 9.46
N SER A 188 41.11 1.61 8.58
CA SER A 188 41.89 1.89 7.38
C SER A 188 42.24 3.39 7.35
N THR A 189 43.54 3.64 7.22
CA THR A 189 44.21 4.93 7.23
C THR A 189 43.67 5.91 6.16
N PRO A 190 43.46 7.20 6.48
CA PRO A 190 43.11 8.25 5.52
C PRO A 190 44.40 8.79 4.88
N THR A 191 44.43 9.31 3.65
CA THR A 191 43.87 10.61 3.26
C THR A 191 44.13 10.80 1.76
N HIS A 192 43.08 10.86 0.93
CA HIS A 192 43.02 11.69 -0.30
C HIS A 192 41.70 11.52 -1.09
N ASN A 193 40.86 10.53 -0.75
CA ASN A 193 39.66 10.20 -1.54
C ASN A 193 38.31 10.55 -0.88
N MET A 194 38.31 11.19 0.30
CA MET A 194 37.09 11.57 1.03
C MET A 194 36.31 12.71 0.35
N SER A 195 37.01 13.59 -0.41
CA SER A 195 36.39 14.74 -1.07
C SER A 195 35.49 14.36 -2.25
N ARG A 196 35.78 13.24 -2.94
CA ARG A 196 34.90 12.72 -4.00
C ARG A 196 33.70 11.94 -3.44
N LYS A 197 33.90 11.17 -2.37
CA LYS A 197 32.83 10.39 -1.74
C LYS A 197 31.74 11.28 -1.12
N LYS A 198 32.13 12.39 -0.48
CA LYS A 198 31.16 13.35 0.09
C LYS A 198 30.28 14.02 -0.97
N LYS A 199 30.87 14.46 -2.09
CA LYS A 199 30.11 15.06 -3.20
C LYS A 199 29.08 14.08 -3.78
N SER A 200 29.44 12.80 -3.90
CA SER A 200 28.55 11.75 -4.38
C SER A 200 27.36 11.49 -3.42
N LEU A 201 27.56 11.65 -2.11
CA LEU A 201 26.49 11.45 -1.13
C LEU A 201 25.51 12.63 -1.11
N ASP A 202 26.03 13.87 -1.04
CA ASP A 202 25.21 15.08 -1.04
C ASP A 202 24.37 15.17 -2.33
N GLU A 203 24.95 14.78 -3.48
CA GLU A 203 24.24 14.69 -4.76
C GLU A 203 23.12 13.66 -4.75
N ALA A 204 23.36 12.46 -4.21
CA ALA A 204 22.34 11.41 -4.11
C ALA A 204 21.16 11.82 -3.20
N ILE A 205 21.44 12.56 -2.12
CA ILE A 205 20.41 13.11 -1.21
C ILE A 205 19.54 14.14 -1.95
N GLU A 206 20.16 15.07 -2.68
CA GLU A 206 19.43 16.11 -3.42
C GLU A 206 18.56 15.54 -4.55
N ILE A 207 19.02 14.51 -5.26
CA ILE A 207 18.22 13.79 -6.27
C ILE A 207 16.95 13.20 -5.63
N ARG A 208 17.08 12.55 -4.47
CA ARG A 208 15.95 11.92 -3.78
C ARG A 208 14.89 12.94 -3.33
N LYS A 209 15.34 14.11 -2.86
CA LYS A 209 14.46 15.21 -2.44
C LYS A 209 13.71 15.84 -3.61
N ARG A 210 14.36 15.98 -4.77
CA ARG A 210 13.77 16.61 -5.96
C ARG A 210 12.70 15.75 -6.60
N ASP A 211 12.99 14.47 -6.78
CA ASP A 211 12.20 13.65 -7.69
C ASP A 211 11.01 12.98 -7.01
N GLY A 212 11.01 12.83 -5.67
CA GLY A 212 9.89 12.24 -4.92
C GLY A 212 9.50 10.81 -5.35
N VAL A 213 10.27 10.19 -6.26
CA VAL A 213 9.89 9.00 -7.03
C VAL A 213 10.77 7.81 -6.62
N ARG A 214 10.11 6.70 -6.31
CA ARG A 214 10.68 5.41 -5.85
C ARG A 214 11.74 4.81 -6.77
N ASP A 215 11.74 5.14 -8.07
CA ASP A 215 12.57 4.44 -9.05
C ASP A 215 14.06 4.81 -8.99
N HIS A 216 14.39 6.01 -8.50
CA HIS A 216 15.79 6.46 -8.35
C HIS A 216 16.38 6.11 -6.97
N SER A 217 15.59 5.41 -6.14
CA SER A 217 15.86 5.11 -4.74
C SER A 217 17.29 4.60 -4.55
N ARG A 218 17.71 3.53 -5.25
CA ARG A 218 18.96 2.80 -4.95
C ARG A 218 20.30 3.56 -5.10
N GLN A 219 20.34 4.78 -5.64
CA GLN A 219 21.62 5.51 -5.74
C GLN A 219 22.18 5.91 -4.38
N LEU A 220 21.31 6.34 -3.46
CA LEU A 220 21.71 6.72 -2.10
C LEU A 220 22.15 5.49 -1.29
N GLU A 221 21.45 4.37 -1.45
CA GLU A 221 21.79 3.08 -0.84
C GLU A 221 23.18 2.62 -1.27
N ARG A 222 23.53 2.79 -2.56
CA ARG A 222 24.90 2.51 -3.04
C ARG A 222 25.93 3.47 -2.44
N ALA A 223 25.60 4.75 -2.30
CA ALA A 223 26.51 5.74 -1.71
C ALA A 223 26.77 5.48 -0.21
N LEU A 224 25.77 4.97 0.50
CA LEU A 224 25.81 4.59 1.92
C LEU A 224 26.28 3.14 2.15
N GLU A 225 26.52 2.38 1.08
CA GLU A 225 26.90 0.97 1.13
C GLU A 225 25.84 0.07 1.82
N CYS A 226 24.57 0.40 1.68
CA CYS A 226 23.48 -0.45 2.16
C CYS A 226 23.45 -1.79 1.41
N THR A 227 23.12 -2.86 2.12
CA THR A 227 22.93 -4.19 1.54
C THR A 227 21.67 -4.27 0.68
N ALA A 228 21.49 -5.37 -0.06
CA ALA A 228 20.33 -5.53 -0.95
C ALA A 228 18.97 -5.58 -0.23
N SER A 229 18.98 -5.90 1.07
CA SER A 229 17.81 -5.94 1.96
C SER A 229 17.59 -4.67 2.76
N GLU A 230 18.50 -3.70 2.66
CA GLU A 230 18.42 -2.43 3.37
C GLU A 230 17.99 -1.30 2.44
N GLN A 231 17.28 -0.34 3.03
CA GLN A 231 16.88 0.90 2.39
C GLN A 231 17.47 2.07 3.18
N ALA A 232 17.86 3.14 2.47
CA ALA A 232 18.35 4.35 3.10
C ALA A 232 17.16 5.14 3.67
N CYS A 233 17.06 5.21 4.99
CA CYS A 233 15.98 5.90 5.70
C CYS A 233 16.51 7.13 6.44
N GLU A 234 15.77 8.24 6.34
CA GLU A 234 16.10 9.45 7.08
C GLU A 234 15.62 9.34 8.52
N ARG A 235 16.53 9.55 9.47
CA ARG A 235 16.26 9.63 10.92
C ARG A 235 17.10 10.77 11.49
N ASP A 236 16.44 11.73 12.15
CA ASP A 236 17.09 12.91 12.76
C ASP A 236 17.97 13.71 11.77
N GLY A 237 17.53 13.81 10.51
CA GLY A 237 18.26 14.51 9.44
C GLY A 237 19.50 13.77 8.91
N GLN A 238 19.70 12.51 9.29
CA GLN A 238 20.75 11.64 8.76
C GLN A 238 20.14 10.43 8.06
N TYR A 239 20.79 9.96 6.99
CA TYR A 239 20.37 8.73 6.33
C TYR A 239 21.12 7.53 6.91
N ILE A 240 20.38 6.52 7.35
CA ILE A 240 20.89 5.25 7.85
C ILE A 240 20.33 4.10 7.02
N CYS A 241 21.12 3.04 6.84
CA CYS A 241 20.65 1.81 6.22
C CYS A 241 19.75 1.06 7.22
N THR A 242 18.51 0.82 6.83
CA THR A 242 17.51 0.13 7.64
C THR A 242 17.04 -1.10 6.89
N ASP A 243 17.04 -2.27 7.54
CA ASP A 243 16.46 -3.48 6.96
C ASP A 243 14.95 -3.31 6.84
N THR A 244 14.44 -3.30 5.60
CA THR A 244 13.00 -3.17 5.32
C THR A 244 12.36 -4.49 4.90
N LEU A 245 13.16 -5.56 4.77
CA LEU A 245 12.68 -6.86 4.32
C LEU A 245 12.40 -7.84 5.47
N SER A 246 13.10 -7.69 6.60
CA SER A 246 13.00 -8.61 7.74
C SER A 246 12.63 -7.95 9.07
N SER A 247 12.83 -6.64 9.19
CA SER A 247 12.51 -5.89 10.41
C SER A 247 11.00 -5.73 10.60
N LEU A 248 10.50 -6.02 11.80
CA LEU A 248 9.07 -5.92 12.12
C LEU A 248 8.56 -4.48 12.15
N SER A 249 9.36 -3.54 12.67
CA SER A 249 8.95 -2.14 12.85
C SER A 249 9.16 -1.29 11.60
N THR A 250 9.95 -1.78 10.65
CA THR A 250 10.28 -1.08 9.40
C THR A 250 9.92 -1.93 8.17
N CYS A 251 8.93 -2.81 8.31
CA CYS A 251 8.57 -3.75 7.26
C CYS A 251 7.98 -3.00 6.05
N GLY A 252 8.58 -3.20 4.88
CA GLY A 252 8.11 -2.62 3.63
C GLY A 252 8.55 -1.18 3.38
N GLY A 253 9.28 -0.52 4.30
CA GLY A 253 9.76 0.84 4.07
C GLY A 253 10.43 1.54 5.25
N CYS A 254 10.62 2.85 5.11
CA CYS A 254 11.09 3.74 6.17
C CYS A 254 9.92 4.23 7.03
N GLU A 255 10.17 4.78 8.23
CA GLU A 255 9.15 5.09 9.27
C GLU A 255 7.81 5.68 8.80
N THR A 256 7.78 6.54 7.77
CA THR A 256 6.54 7.12 7.25
C THR A 256 5.74 6.22 6.31
N MET A 257 6.36 5.18 5.76
CA MET A 257 5.79 4.23 4.81
C MET A 257 5.83 2.78 5.33
N ALA A 258 6.60 2.53 6.38
CA ALA A 258 6.73 1.22 7.00
C ALA A 258 5.46 0.85 7.72
N MET A 259 5.15 -0.44 7.69
CA MET A 259 4.16 -1.03 8.58
C MET A 259 4.88 -1.66 9.76
N ASP A 260 4.50 -1.28 10.98
CA ASP A 260 4.89 -2.02 12.17
C ASP A 260 4.03 -3.27 12.28
N CYS A 261 4.57 -4.40 11.80
CA CYS A 261 3.89 -5.68 11.84
C CYS A 261 3.52 -6.09 13.28
N SER A 262 4.27 -5.63 14.30
CA SER A 262 4.02 -5.97 15.70
C SER A 262 2.84 -5.22 16.31
N ALA A 263 2.42 -4.11 15.68
CA ALA A 263 1.29 -3.29 16.12
C ALA A 263 -0.07 -3.79 15.58
N LEU A 264 -0.10 -4.85 14.77
CA LEU A 264 -1.33 -5.39 14.20
C LEU A 264 -2.26 -5.93 15.31
N PRO A 265 -3.58 -5.65 15.26
CA PRO A 265 -4.49 -6.06 16.31
C PRO A 265 -4.70 -7.58 16.34
N GLY A 266 -4.64 -8.16 17.54
CA GLY A 266 -4.98 -9.56 17.76
C GLY A 266 -3.95 -10.57 17.24
N ILE A 267 -2.77 -10.12 16.81
CA ILE A 267 -1.70 -11.02 16.38
C ILE A 267 -0.98 -11.64 17.58
N ASN A 268 -0.53 -12.88 17.42
CA ASN A 268 0.31 -13.57 18.40
C ASN A 268 1.72 -13.80 17.85
N THR A 269 1.82 -14.20 16.59
CA THR A 269 3.12 -14.39 15.91
C THR A 269 3.04 -13.81 14.52
N VAL A 270 4.00 -12.97 14.18
CA VAL A 270 4.12 -12.26 12.91
C VAL A 270 5.59 -12.21 12.51
N HIS A 271 5.85 -12.21 11.21
CA HIS A 271 7.18 -11.96 10.67
C HIS A 271 7.09 -11.02 9.46
N CYS A 272 8.18 -10.29 9.21
CA CYS A 272 8.33 -9.53 7.97
C CYS A 272 9.09 -10.39 6.97
N SER A 273 8.52 -10.60 5.80
CA SER A 273 9.14 -11.33 4.70
C SER A 273 9.05 -10.51 3.43
N ASN A 274 10.19 -10.16 2.85
CA ASN A 274 10.27 -9.35 1.63
C ASN A 274 9.48 -8.04 1.70
N GLY A 275 9.45 -7.41 2.88
CA GLY A 275 8.74 -6.15 3.10
C GLY A 275 7.22 -6.29 3.20
N GLN A 276 6.72 -7.51 3.41
CA GLN A 276 5.31 -7.78 3.71
C GLN A 276 5.18 -8.44 5.09
N CYS A 277 4.22 -7.98 5.88
CA CYS A 277 3.85 -8.63 7.13
C CYS A 277 3.10 -9.93 6.85
N SER A 278 3.62 -11.06 7.34
CA SER A 278 2.94 -12.36 7.31
C SER A 278 2.58 -12.76 8.73
N ILE A 279 1.31 -13.11 8.96
CA ILE A 279 0.78 -13.49 10.26
C ILE A 279 0.77 -15.01 10.36
N ASP A 280 1.55 -15.57 11.28
CA ASP A 280 1.60 -17.01 11.53
C ASP A 280 0.48 -17.46 12.48
N SER A 281 0.14 -16.62 13.47
CA SER A 281 -0.92 -16.95 14.43
C SER A 281 -1.59 -15.73 15.06
N CYS A 282 -2.85 -15.90 15.44
CA CYS A 282 -3.66 -14.91 16.17
C CYS A 282 -3.75 -15.25 17.67
N GLN A 283 -4.02 -14.24 18.49
CA GLN A 283 -4.27 -14.39 19.93
C GLN A 283 -5.54 -15.21 20.20
N ARG A 284 -5.64 -15.78 21.39
CA ARG A 284 -6.87 -16.47 21.83
C ARG A 284 -8.07 -15.52 21.75
N GLY A 285 -9.15 -15.99 21.14
CA GLY A 285 -10.34 -15.18 20.91
C GLY A 285 -10.34 -14.41 19.59
N TRP A 286 -9.33 -14.63 18.74
CA TRP A 286 -9.24 -14.10 17.38
C TRP A 286 -9.13 -15.26 16.37
N THR A 287 -9.58 -15.01 15.14
CA THR A 287 -9.47 -15.94 14.01
C THR A 287 -8.76 -15.25 12.85
N MET A 288 -7.82 -15.97 12.23
CA MET A 288 -7.12 -15.51 11.04
C MET A 288 -8.08 -15.50 9.85
N GLN A 289 -8.27 -14.34 9.23
CA GLN A 289 -9.05 -14.20 8.02
C GLN A 289 -8.14 -14.38 6.81
N SER A 290 -8.32 -15.50 6.10
CA SER A 290 -7.62 -15.71 4.83
C SER A 290 -8.30 -14.87 3.76
N THR A 291 -7.68 -13.77 3.34
CA THR A 291 -8.13 -13.03 2.16
C THR A 291 -7.76 -13.83 0.93
N SER A 292 -8.74 -14.19 0.10
CA SER A 292 -8.50 -14.87 -1.19
C SER A 292 -7.90 -13.95 -2.26
N PHE A 293 -7.73 -12.66 -1.95
CA PHE A 293 -7.14 -11.67 -2.83
C PHE A 293 -5.62 -11.68 -2.72
N VAL A 294 -4.97 -11.83 -3.87
CA VAL A 294 -3.51 -11.73 -4.01
C VAL A 294 -3.12 -10.30 -3.60
N ASN A 295 -2.29 -10.17 -2.56
CA ASN A 295 -1.76 -8.90 -1.99
C ASN A 295 -2.57 -8.19 -0.89
N LEU A 296 -3.69 -8.73 -0.41
CA LEU A 296 -4.24 -8.21 0.86
C LEU A 296 -3.49 -8.81 2.06
N PRO A 297 -3.08 -8.00 3.06
CA PRO A 297 -2.48 -8.52 4.27
C PRO A 297 -3.49 -9.38 5.01
N GLN A 298 -3.03 -10.54 5.49
CA GLN A 298 -3.83 -11.36 6.41
C GLN A 298 -4.15 -10.53 7.66
N LEU A 299 -5.34 -10.71 8.22
CA LEU A 299 -5.79 -9.98 9.41
C LEU A 299 -6.34 -10.96 10.44
N CYS A 300 -6.05 -10.69 11.70
CA CYS A 300 -6.74 -11.34 12.80
C CYS A 300 -8.04 -10.57 13.07
N THR A 301 -9.16 -11.28 13.11
CA THR A 301 -10.46 -10.71 13.48
C THR A 301 -10.91 -11.28 14.83
N PRO A 302 -11.49 -10.47 15.72
CA PRO A 302 -12.01 -10.98 16.98
C PRO A 302 -13.13 -11.96 16.67
N ASN A 303 -13.16 -13.09 17.38
CA ASN A 303 -14.28 -14.02 17.32
C ASN A 303 -15.50 -13.26 17.82
N SER A 304 -16.36 -12.82 16.89
CA SER A 304 -17.63 -12.24 17.26
C SER A 304 -18.30 -13.26 18.17
N LYS A 305 -18.49 -12.87 19.44
CA LYS A 305 -19.30 -13.68 20.36
C LYS A 305 -20.61 -13.85 19.62
N LYS A 306 -20.92 -15.06 19.16
CA LYS A 306 -22.28 -15.41 18.79
C LYS A 306 -23.09 -15.03 20.03
N ILE A 307 -23.80 -13.91 19.97
CA ILE A 307 -24.83 -13.62 20.94
C ILE A 307 -25.81 -14.74 20.69
N VAL A 308 -25.73 -15.79 21.51
CA VAL A 308 -26.75 -16.83 21.53
C VAL A 308 -27.95 -16.13 22.11
N THR A 309 -28.76 -15.53 21.23
CA THR A 309 -30.08 -15.00 21.57
C THR A 309 -30.90 -16.21 21.98
N THR A 310 -30.80 -16.57 23.25
CA THR A 310 -31.63 -17.62 23.84
C THR A 310 -32.99 -16.96 24.01
N PHE A 311 -33.86 -17.15 23.03
CA PHE A 311 -35.25 -16.73 23.16
C PHE A 311 -35.91 -17.62 24.23
N PRO A 312 -36.54 -17.03 25.26
CA PRO A 312 -37.32 -17.77 26.24
C PRO A 312 -38.59 -18.37 25.64
#